data_AF-A0A527TMA4-F1
#
_entry.id   AF-A0A527TMA4-F1
#
_cell.length_a   1.000
_cell.length_b   1.000
_cell.length_c   1.000
_cell.angle_alpha   90.00
_cell.angle_beta   90.00
_cell.angle_gamma   90.00
#
_symmetry.space_group_name_H-M   'P 1'
#
loop_
_entity.id
_entity.type
_entity.pdbx_description
1 polymer ?
#
loop_
_entity_poly.entity_id
_entity_poly.type
_entity_poly.pdbx_seq_one_letter_code
_entity_poly.pdbx_strand_id
1 'polypeptide(L)'
;GKKVNPRVNAMIVPGSGLVKEQAEAEGLDKIFLAAGFDWREPGCSMCLAMNDDRLKPHERCASTSNRNFEGRQGFKGRTHLVSPA
;
A
#
# COMPACT_ATOMS: atom_id res chain seq x y z
N GLY A 1 11.44 1.11 17.32
CA GLY A 1 10.70 1.07 16.04
C GLY A 1 10.52 -0.37 15.62
N LYS A 2 9.31 -0.75 15.19
CA LYS A 2 9.06 -2.05 14.54
C LYS A 2 9.41 -1.94 13.06
N LYS A 3 9.84 -3.04 12.44
CA LYS A 3 10.12 -3.14 11.00
C LYS A 3 9.11 -4.06 10.32
N VAL A 4 8.91 -3.86 9.02
CA VAL A 4 8.15 -4.77 8.17
C VAL A 4 8.80 -6.16 8.24
N ASN A 5 7.96 -7.21 8.30
CA ASN A 5 8.47 -8.58 8.33
C ASN A 5 9.17 -8.89 6.99
N PRO A 6 10.33 -9.58 6.96
CA PRO A 6 11.06 -9.86 5.72
C PRO A 6 10.28 -10.63 4.65
N ARG A 7 9.18 -11.29 5.02
CA ARG A 7 8.30 -12.03 4.08
C ARG A 7 7.09 -11.22 3.60
N VAL A 8 7.01 -9.94 3.95
CA VAL A 8 5.88 -9.06 3.62
C VAL A 8 6.41 -7.89 2.82
N ASN A 9 5.79 -7.65 1.65
CA ASN A 9 5.96 -6.41 0.93
C ASN A 9 4.98 -5.39 1.50
N ALA A 10 5.46 -4.19 1.83
CA ALA A 10 4.64 -3.14 2.39
C ALA A 10 4.86 -1.85 1.61
N MET A 11 3.78 -1.15 1.26
CA MET A 11 3.84 0.08 0.48
C MET A 11 2.91 1.13 1.07
N ILE A 12 3.27 2.39 0.91
CA ILE A 12 2.45 3.56 1.24
C ILE A 12 2.26 4.39 -0.02
N VAL A 13 1.00 4.72 -0.28
CA VAL A 13 0.59 5.51 -1.44
C VAL A 13 -0.25 6.68 -0.91
N PRO A 14 0.29 7.91 -0.91
CA PRO A 14 -0.44 9.07 -0.43
C PRO A 14 -1.71 9.32 -1.25
N GLY A 15 -2.77 9.81 -0.60
CA GLY A 15 -4.04 10.10 -1.27
C GLY A 15 -3.99 11.31 -2.21
N SER A 16 -3.02 12.21 -2.03
CA SER A 16 -2.81 13.40 -2.87
C SER A 16 -1.37 13.92 -2.74
N GLY A 17 -0.96 14.80 -3.66
CA GLY A 17 0.33 15.50 -3.59
C GLY A 17 0.50 16.34 -2.33
N LEU A 18 -0.53 17.09 -1.95
CA LEU A 18 -0.52 17.92 -0.74
C LEU A 18 -0.29 17.10 0.54
N VAL A 19 -0.94 15.93 0.65
CA VAL A 19 -0.75 15.02 1.80
C VAL A 19 0.67 14.43 1.80
N LYS A 20 1.21 14.12 0.61
CA LYS A 20 2.59 13.64 0.49
C LYS A 20 3.60 14.69 0.94
N GLU A 21 3.49 15.90 0.41
CA GLU A 21 4.37 17.03 0.77
C GLU A 21 4.33 17.31 2.27
N GLN A 22 3.13 17.32 2.87
CA GLN A 22 3.00 17.47 4.32
C GLN A 22 3.67 16.33 5.09
N ALA A 23 3.41 15.07 4.70
CA ALA A 23 4.00 13.90 5.37
C ALA A 23 5.53 13.89 5.28
N GLU A 24 6.11 14.34 4.17
CA GLU A 24 7.54 14.48 3.97
C GLU A 24 8.14 15.64 4.77
N ALA A 25 7.43 16.77 4.87
CA ALA A 25 7.81 17.89 5.73
C ALA A 25 7.82 17.50 7.22
N GLU A 26 6.87 16.64 7.63
CA GLU A 26 6.81 16.04 8.97
C GLU A 26 7.84 14.90 9.17
N GLY A 27 8.50 14.44 8.10
CA GLY A 27 9.51 13.37 8.14
C GLY A 27 8.94 11.96 8.29
N LEU A 28 7.65 11.76 8.02
CA LEU A 28 6.99 10.46 8.09
C LEU A 28 7.53 9.48 7.05
N ASP A 29 7.85 9.98 5.85
CA ASP A 29 8.51 9.23 4.78
C ASP A 29 9.77 8.52 5.28
N LYS A 30 10.62 9.22 6.04
CA LYS A 30 11.88 8.68 6.58
C LYS A 30 11.62 7.57 7.60
N ILE A 31 10.59 7.72 8.43
CA ILE A 31 10.20 6.71 9.43
C ILE A 31 9.74 5.43 8.72
N PHE A 32 8.89 5.56 7.70
CA PHE A 32 8.36 4.41 6.98
C PHE A 32 9.40 3.74 6.08
N LEU A 33 10.25 4.51 5.40
CA LEU A 33 11.38 3.99 4.64
C LEU A 33 12.35 3.21 5.54
N ALA A 34 12.69 3.76 6.71
CA ALA A 34 13.55 3.07 7.69
C ALA A 34 12.90 1.79 8.27
N ALA A 35 11.57 1.72 8.30
CA ALA A 35 10.82 0.54 8.71
C ALA A 35 10.72 -0.53 7.59
N GLY A 36 11.05 -0.19 6.34
CA GLY A 36 11.04 -1.10 5.20
C GLY A 36 9.79 -1.01 4.32
N PHE A 37 9.07 0.12 4.34
CA PHE A 37 7.98 0.39 3.40
C PHE A 37 8.52 1.01 2.11
N ASP A 38 7.87 0.68 1.00
CA ASP A 38 8.00 1.45 -0.24
C ASP A 38 7.18 2.75 -0.12
N TRP A 39 7.82 3.91 -0.29
CA TRP A 39 7.16 5.22 -0.35
C TRP A 39 6.89 5.61 -1.80
N ARG A 40 5.61 5.73 -2.20
CA ARG A 40 5.22 5.86 -3.62
C ARG A 40 4.65 7.23 -3.97
N GLU A 41 4.47 7.48 -5.26
CA GLU A 41 3.77 8.66 -5.76
C GLU A 41 2.28 8.62 -5.41
N PRO A 42 1.63 9.79 -5.22
CA PRO A 42 0.22 9.84 -4.90
C PRO A 42 -0.65 9.19 -5.98
N GLY A 43 -1.67 8.44 -5.56
CA GLY A 43 -2.60 7.83 -6.51
C GLY A 43 -3.40 6.66 -5.95
N CYS A 44 -4.17 6.01 -6.84
CA CYS A 44 -5.06 4.91 -6.47
C CYS A 44 -4.36 3.53 -6.39
N SER A 45 -3.10 3.42 -6.85
CA SER A 45 -2.28 2.19 -6.82
C SER A 45 -3.08 0.93 -7.25
N MET A 46 -3.20 -0.08 -6.38
CA MET A 46 -3.84 -1.37 -6.67
C MET A 46 -5.36 -1.30 -6.92
N CYS A 47 -5.97 -0.11 -6.98
CA CYS A 47 -7.42 0.03 -7.01
C CYS A 47 -8.11 -0.78 -8.09
N LEU A 48 -7.57 -0.92 -9.30
CA LEU A 48 -8.20 -1.64 -10.42
C LEU A 48 -7.31 -2.75 -11.00
N ALA A 49 -6.12 -2.99 -10.42
CA ALA A 49 -5.12 -3.92 -10.93
C ALA A 49 -4.75 -3.74 -12.42
N MET A 50 -4.84 -2.50 -12.93
CA MET A 50 -4.51 -2.15 -14.31
C MET A 50 -3.04 -1.75 -14.49
N ASN A 51 -2.36 -1.43 -13.40
CA ASN A 51 -0.94 -1.09 -13.33
C ASN A 51 -0.15 -2.27 -12.73
N ASP A 52 1.16 -2.06 -12.57
CA ASP A 52 2.06 -3.06 -11.97
C ASP A 52 1.80 -3.29 -10.47
N ASP A 53 1.03 -2.41 -9.84
CA ASP A 53 0.56 -2.54 -8.47
C ASP A 53 -0.60 -3.52 -8.42
N ARG A 54 -0.28 -4.82 -8.43
CA ARG A 54 -1.28 -5.89 -8.39
C ARG A 54 -0.77 -7.12 -7.67
N LEU A 55 -1.69 -7.83 -7.04
CA LEU A 55 -1.44 -9.14 -6.47
C LEU A 55 -1.19 -10.17 -7.57
N LYS A 56 -0.21 -11.03 -7.33
CA LYS A 56 -0.02 -12.26 -8.09
C LYS A 56 -1.09 -13.28 -7.69
N PRO A 57 -1.35 -14.29 -8.54
CA PRO A 57 -2.25 -15.38 -8.18
C PRO A 57 -1.90 -15.98 -6.82
N HIS A 58 -2.92 -16.15 -5.97
CA HIS A 58 -2.82 -16.74 -4.63
C HIS A 58 -2.11 -15.88 -3.56
N GLU A 59 -1.68 -14.66 -3.90
CA GLU A 59 -1.22 -13.70 -2.91
C GLU A 59 -2.39 -13.13 -2.07
N ARG A 60 -2.04 -12.63 -0.89
CA ARG A 60 -2.97 -11.98 0.02
C ARG A 60 -2.47 -10.59 0.39
N CYS A 61 -3.41 -9.67 0.53
CA CYS A 61 -3.14 -8.30 0.94
C CYS A 61 -4.03 -7.90 2.12
N ALA A 62 -3.47 -7.15 3.07
CA ALA A 62 -4.23 -6.30 3.97
C ALA A 62 -4.20 -4.87 3.40
N SER A 63 -5.37 -4.33 3.06
CA SER A 63 -5.50 -3.08 2.29
C SER A 63 -6.40 -2.10 3.03
N THR A 64 -5.99 -0.83 3.01
CA THR A 64 -6.79 0.31 3.51
C THR A 64 -7.74 0.88 2.46
N SER A 65 -7.87 0.19 1.32
CA SER A 65 -8.90 0.50 0.32
C SER A 65 -10.31 0.24 0.86
N ASN A 66 -11.34 0.59 0.07
CA ASN A 66 -12.74 0.41 0.41
C ASN A 66 -13.42 -0.74 -0.36
N ARG A 67 -12.69 -1.46 -1.22
CA ARG A 67 -13.23 -2.51 -2.09
C ARG A 67 -12.32 -3.74 -2.12
N ASN A 68 -12.92 -4.93 -1.99
CA ASN A 68 -12.19 -6.21 -1.97
C ASN A 68 -12.90 -7.35 -2.72
N PHE A 69 -13.77 -7.04 -3.68
CA PHE A 69 -14.38 -8.08 -4.51
C PHE A 69 -13.30 -8.84 -5.32
N GLU A 70 -13.62 -10.07 -5.75
CA GLU A 70 -12.68 -10.95 -6.43
C GLU A 70 -12.06 -10.29 -7.68
N GLY A 71 -10.74 -10.41 -7.83
CA GLY A 71 -10.02 -9.82 -8.95
C GLY A 71 -9.73 -8.31 -8.83
N ARG A 72 -10.29 -7.61 -7.84
CA ARG A 72 -10.18 -6.14 -7.71
C ARG A 72 -8.75 -5.62 -7.73
N GLN A 73 -7.88 -6.25 -6.94
CA GLN A 73 -6.49 -5.86 -6.76
C GLN A 73 -5.51 -6.88 -7.38
N GLY A 74 -6.00 -7.84 -8.16
CA GLY A 74 -5.19 -8.86 -8.82
C GLY A 74 -5.96 -10.15 -9.04
N PHE A 75 -5.68 -10.83 -10.15
CA PHE A 75 -6.32 -12.10 -10.51
C PHE A 75 -5.97 -13.19 -9.49
N LYS A 76 -7.00 -13.88 -8.98
CA LYS A 76 -6.88 -14.92 -7.92
C LYS A 76 -6.20 -14.45 -6.63
N GLY A 77 -6.08 -13.13 -6.42
CA GLY A 77 -5.61 -12.55 -5.16
C GLY A 77 -6.75 -12.41 -4.15
N ARG A 78 -6.42 -12.35 -2.87
CA ARG A 78 -7.39 -12.07 -1.80
C ARG A 78 -7.02 -10.82 -1.01
N THR A 79 -7.95 -9.87 -0.96
CA THR A 79 -7.80 -8.64 -0.19
C THR A 79 -8.63 -8.68 1.09
N HIS A 80 -8.00 -8.34 2.20
CA HIS A 80 -8.60 -8.12 3.51
C HIS A 80 -8.63 -6.61 3.77
N LEU A 81 -9.83 -6.05 4.00
CA LEU A 81 -9.96 -4.63 4.32
C LEU A 81 -9.61 -4.41 5.79
N VAL A 82 -8.75 -3.42 6.06
CA VAL A 82 -8.26 -3.09 7.40
C VAL A 82 -8.14 -1.57 7.56
N SER A 83 -8.14 -1.10 8.79
CA SER A 83 -7.70 0.26 9.13
C SER A 83 -6.17 0.38 9.13
N PRO A 84 -5.60 1.59 9.05
CA PRO A 84 -4.15 1.80 9.17
C PRO A 84 -3.55 1.57 10.58
N ALA A 85 -4.38 1.42 11.61
CA ALA A 85 -3.99 1.40 13.03
C ALA A 85 -3.59 0.00 13.55
#